data_AF-A1RST5-F1
#
_entry.id   AF-A1RST5-F1
#
_cell.length_a   1.000
_cell.length_b   1.000
_cell.length_c   1.000
_cell.angle_alpha   90.00
_cell.angle_beta   90.00
_cell.angle_gamma   90.00
#
_symmetry.space_group_name_H-M   'P 1'
#
loop_
_entity.id
_entity.type
_entity.pdbx_description
1 polymer ?
#
loop_
_entity_poly.entity_id
_entity_poly.type
_entity_poly.pdbx_seq_one_letter_code
_entity_poly.pdbx_strand_id
1 'polypeptide(L)' 'MERLPLELTTKLRKMAQELEGVGARSIINYVIYEFEVGGQSLEVLEEAEQMAKKEIEELYEVIKVIEELRKAIV' A
#
# COMPACT_ATOMS: atom_id res chain seq x y z
N MET A 1 23.43 8.18 7.65
CA MET A 1 22.02 7.95 7.24
C MET A 1 21.20 7.79 8.50
N GLU A 2 20.16 8.59 8.67
CA GLU A 2 19.29 8.52 9.84
C GLU A 2 18.34 7.34 9.72
N ARG A 3 18.33 6.47 10.73
CA ARG A 3 17.35 5.39 10.83
C ARG A 3 15.99 5.96 11.18
N LEU A 4 14.92 5.32 10.71
CA LEU A 4 13.59 5.62 11.20
C LEU A 4 13.52 5.49 12.72
N PRO A 5 12.78 6.39 13.41
CA PRO A 5 12.37 6.18 14.78
C PRO A 5 11.76 4.78 14.98
N LEU A 6 12.09 4.15 16.10
CA LEU A 6 11.63 2.79 16.42
C LEU A 6 10.10 2.66 16.41
N GLU A 7 9.42 3.69 16.89
CA GLU A 7 7.96 3.78 16.89
C GLU A 7 7.37 3.69 15.48
N LEU A 8 7.92 4.46 14.53
CA LEU A 8 7.47 4.47 13.14
C LEU A 8 7.74 3.14 12.44
N THR A 9 8.91 2.54 12.70
CA THR A 9 9.26 1.22 12.16
C THR A 9 8.30 0.14 12.68
N THR A 10 7.94 0.20 13.97
CA THR A 10 6.99 -0.74 14.59
C THR A 10 5.60 -0.57 14.00
N LYS A 11 5.16 0.67 13.78
CA LYS A 11 3.87 0.97 13.15
C LYS A 11 3.78 0.41 11.73
N LEU A 12 4.80 0.61 10.90
CA LEU A 12 4.83 0.08 9.53
C LEU A 12 4.77 -1.44 9.50
N ARG A 13 5.56 -2.11 10.35
CA ARG A 13 5.56 -3.58 10.43
C ARG A 13 4.21 -4.14 10.88
N LYS A 14 3.58 -3.52 11.87
CA LYS A 14 2.23 -3.89 12.31
C LYS A 14 1.21 -3.73 11.18
N MET A 15 1.26 -2.60 10.47
CA MET A 15 0.36 -2.35 9.34
C MET A 15 0.53 -3.41 8.24
N ALA A 16 1.76 -3.78 7.87
CA ALA A 16 2.02 -4.83 6.90
C ALA A 16 1.44 -6.20 7.33
N GLN A 17 1.42 -6.51 8.63
CA GLN A 17 0.86 -7.76 9.15
C GLN A 17 -0.67 -7.77 9.15
N GLU A 18 -1.31 -6.61 9.37
CA GLU A 18 -2.77 -6.49 9.47
C GLU A 18 -3.46 -6.32 8.10
N LEU A 19 -2.75 -5.82 7.08
CA LEU A 19 -3.31 -5.63 5.74
C LEU A 19 -3.57 -6.97 5.05
N GLU A 20 -4.82 -7.29 4.76
CA GLU A 20 -5.21 -8.49 3.99
C GLU A 20 -4.98 -8.33 2.48
N GLY A 21 -5.14 -7.11 1.95
CA GLY A 21 -4.93 -6.81 0.54
C GLY A 21 -3.47 -6.96 0.14
N VAL A 22 -3.19 -7.87 -0.81
CA VAL A 22 -1.82 -8.17 -1.28
C VAL A 22 -1.13 -6.93 -1.84
N GLY A 23 -1.83 -6.08 -2.60
CA GLY A 23 -1.29 -4.84 -3.14
C GLY A 23 -0.92 -3.84 -2.04
N ALA A 24 -1.86 -3.53 -1.14
CA ALA A 24 -1.63 -2.65 0.00
C ALA A 24 -0.46 -3.12 0.88
N ARG A 25 -0.38 -4.42 1.18
CA ARG A 25 0.72 -5.00 1.95
C ARG A 25 2.07 -4.85 1.23
N SER A 26 2.08 -5.08 -0.07
CA SER A 26 3.30 -4.97 -0.89
C SER A 26 3.85 -3.54 -0.91
N ILE A 27 2.97 -2.53 -0.97
CA ILE A 27 3.35 -1.11 -0.91
C ILE A 27 4.03 -0.77 0.42
N ILE A 28 3.47 -1.22 1.56
CA ILE A 28 4.10 -0.99 2.86
C ILE A 28 5.45 -1.71 2.98
N ASN A 29 5.54 -2.95 2.48
CA ASN A 29 6.80 -3.70 2.48
C ASN A 29 7.88 -3.04 1.61
N TYR A 30 7.50 -2.45 0.47
CA TYR A 30 8.40 -1.66 -0.36
C TYR A 30 9.02 -0.50 0.43
N VAL A 31 8.19 0.31 1.10
CA VAL A 31 8.67 1.43 1.92
C VAL A 31 9.60 0.96 3.04
N ILE A 32 9.25 -0.13 3.73
CA ILE A 32 10.10 -0.71 4.78
C ILE A 32 11.47 -1.09 4.22
N TYR A 33 11.49 -1.82 3.10
CA TYR A 33 12.73 -2.30 2.48
C TYR A 33 13.65 -1.15 2.07
N GLU A 34 13.11 -0.17 1.32
CA GLU A 34 13.90 0.96 0.84
C GLU A 34 14.45 1.80 1.98
N PHE A 35 13.66 2.00 3.04
CA PHE A 35 14.13 2.75 4.20
C PHE A 35 15.20 1.99 5.01
N GLU A 36 15.17 0.66 5.01
CA GLU A 36 16.18 -0.18 5.66
C GLU A 36 17.50 -0.24 4.88
N VAL A 37 17.43 -0.25 3.54
CA VAL A 37 18.59 -0.39 2.65
C VAL A 37 19.16 0.97 2.25
N GLY A 38 18.32 1.86 1.75
CA GLY A 38 18.67 3.17 1.18
C GLY A 38 18.42 4.36 2.10
N GLY A 39 17.83 4.15 3.28
CA GLY A 39 17.52 5.22 4.24
C GLY A 39 16.26 6.00 3.87
N GLN A 40 15.89 6.96 4.72
CA GLN A 40 14.67 7.75 4.53
C GLN A 40 14.76 8.59 3.25
N SER A 41 13.75 8.46 2.39
CA SER A 41 13.63 9.17 1.11
C SER A 41 12.20 9.62 0.87
N LEU A 42 12.00 10.89 0.48
CA LEU A 42 10.69 11.40 0.08
C LEU A 42 10.23 10.77 -1.23
N GLU A 43 11.15 10.51 -2.17
CA GLU A 43 10.86 9.89 -3.46
C GLU A 43 10.20 8.52 -3.31
N VAL A 44 10.70 7.70 -2.38
CA VAL A 44 10.11 6.39 -2.04
C VAL A 44 8.67 6.51 -1.54
N LEU A 45 8.37 7.56 -0.76
CA LEU A 45 7.01 7.79 -0.25
C LEU A 45 6.08 8.28 -1.37
N GLU A 46 6.58 9.16 -2.24
CA GLU A 46 5.82 9.64 -3.40
C GLU A 46 5.48 8.49 -4.34
N GLU A 47 6.44 7.60 -4.62
CA GLU A 47 6.21 6.40 -5.42
C GLU A 47 5.20 5.46 -4.77
N ALA A 48 5.33 5.19 -3.46
CA ALA A 48 4.39 4.36 -2.72
C ALA A 48 2.97 4.95 -2.74
N GLU A 49 2.84 6.29 -2.67
CA GLU A 49 1.56 6.98 -2.82
C GLU A 49 0.97 6.78 -4.22
N GLN A 50 1.77 6.90 -5.28
CA GLN A 50 1.31 6.65 -6.66
C GLN A 50 0.85 5.20 -6.84
N MET A 51 1.59 4.23 -6.28
CA MET A 51 1.20 2.82 -6.30
C MET A 51 -0.16 2.61 -5.62
N ALA A 52 -0.37 3.22 -4.45
CA ALA A 52 -1.63 3.13 -3.73
C ALA A 52 -2.80 3.76 -4.50
N LYS A 53 -2.59 4.91 -5.14
CA LYS A 53 -3.61 5.56 -5.99
C LYS A 53 -4.03 4.66 -7.14
N LYS A 54 -3.07 4.04 -7.82
CA LYS A 54 -3.36 3.10 -8.91
C LYS A 54 -4.15 1.88 -8.44
N GLU A 55 -3.78 1.30 -7.30
CA GLU A 55 -4.52 0.17 -6.72
C GLU A 55 -5.98 0.55 -6.42
N ILE A 56 -6.22 1.78 -5.94
CA ILE A 56 -7.57 2.30 -5.70
C ILE A 56 -8.36 2.40 -7.01
N GLU A 57 -7.76 2.91 -8.08
CA GLU A 57 -8.40 2.97 -9.40
C GLU A 57 -8.81 1.58 -9.90
N GLU A 58 -7.92 0.60 -9.78
CA GLU A 58 -8.21 -0.80 -10.17
C GLU A 58 -9.35 -1.39 -9.31
N LEU A 59 -9.36 -1.13 -8.01
CA LEU A 59 -10.44 -1.56 -7.12
C LEU A 59 -11.79 -0.90 -7.48
N TYR A 60 -11.80 0.35 -7.92
CA TYR A 60 -13.01 1.00 -8.40
C TYR A 60 -13.58 0.31 -9.65
N GLU A 61 -12.73 -0.12 -10.58
CA GLU A 61 -13.19 -0.89 -11.75
C GLU A 61 -13.78 -2.24 -11.34
N VAL A 62 -13.17 -2.93 -10.37
CA VAL A 62 -13.73 -4.18 -9.81
C VAL A 62 -15.11 -3.92 -9.20
N ILE A 63 -15.28 -2.84 -8.44
CA ILE A 63 -16.58 -2.48 -7.84
C ILE A 63 -17.63 -2.25 -8.92
N LYS A 64 -17.30 -1.50 -9.98
CA LYS A 64 -18.22 -1.26 -11.11
C LYS A 64 -18.70 -2.58 -11.72
N VAL A 65 -17.79 -3.52 -11.99
CA VAL A 65 -18.15 -4.84 -12.52
C VAL A 65 -19.07 -5.60 -11.56
N ILE A 66 -18.80 -5.57 -10.25
CA ILE A 66 -19.66 -6.21 -9.24
C ILE A 66 -21.06 -5.59 -9.24
N GLU A 67 -21.17 -4.27 -9.37
CA GLU A 67 -22.45 -3.57 -9.46
C GLU A 67 -23.24 -3.92 -10.73
N GLU A 68 -22.55 -4.03 -11.87
CA GLU A 68 -23.15 -4.48 -13.13
C GLU A 68 -23.69 -5.91 -13.02
N LEU A 69 -22.89 -6.82 -12.46
CA LEU A 69 -23.31 -8.21 -12.22
C LEU A 69 -24.50 -8.29 -11.27
N ARG A 70 -24.53 -7.46 -10.22
CA ARG A 70 -25.66 -7.41 -9.27
C ARG A 70 -26.96 -7.04 -9.99
N LYS A 71 -26.93 -6.08 -10.91
CA LYS A 71 -28.11 -5.67 -11.71
C LYS A 71 -28.57 -6.71 -12.72
N ALA A 72 -27.71 -7.67 -13.08
CA ALA A 72 -28.05 -8.73 -14.05
C ALA A 72 -28.67 -9.97 -13.38
N ILE A 73 -28.41 -10.17 -12.08
CA ILE A 73 -28.89 -11.34 -11.31
C ILE A 73 -30.08 -10.99 -10.41
N VAL A 74 -30.27 -9.70 -10.09
CA VAL A 74 -31.45 -9.16 -9.38
C VAL A 74 -32.42 -8.58 -10.40
#